data_AF-A0A558H147-F1
#
_entry.id   AF-A0A558H147-F1
#
_cell.length_a   1.000
_cell.length_b   1.000
_cell.length_c   1.000
_cell.angle_alpha   90.00
_cell.angle_beta   90.00
_cell.angle_gamma   90.00
#
_symmetry.space_group_name_H-M   'P 1'
#
loop_
_entity.id
_entity.type
_entity.pdbx_description
1 polymer ?
#
loop_
_entity_poly.entity_id
_entity_poly.type
_entity_poly.pdbx_seq_one_letter_code
_entity_poly.pdbx_strand_id
1 'polypeptide(L)'
;MTNNLSVVVNADAQQVWTMLREPSLVAQWHGWEADDLADEIKQIYFNTDVVEGPDHTSLTVNGGDIFELHPVSGGTEVRITRVALDHDSEWADWDEDITQGWLTFLHQLRFALERHPHGHRRTHFVTLPGKGGPAIEKLGLGDLPPVGEEYSLTLATGEKISGKVWFKSRHQVGLTVHSYAEHGDGLLIVAEQLPIPEKRPDGGSMVIASTYDLGAHTLADIRSSWDNWKAENYGS
;
A
#
# COMPACT_ATOMS: atom_id res chain seq x y z
N MET A 1 10.67 -17.42 10.62
CA MET A 1 11.71 -16.39 10.36
C MET A 1 11.00 -15.05 10.48
N THR A 2 11.55 -14.09 11.22
CA THR A 2 10.91 -12.78 11.36
C THR A 2 11.08 -12.02 10.04
N ASN A 3 9.97 -11.77 9.34
CA ASN A 3 9.96 -11.00 8.10
C ASN A 3 10.11 -9.51 8.47
N ASN A 4 11.34 -9.01 8.41
CA ASN A 4 11.62 -7.59 8.62
C ASN A 4 11.39 -6.83 7.31
N LEU A 5 10.50 -5.85 7.35
CA LEU A 5 10.22 -4.93 6.25
C LEU A 5 10.80 -3.57 6.63
N SER A 6 11.49 -2.88 5.72
CA SER A 6 11.91 -1.51 6.00
C SER A 6 11.91 -0.61 4.77
N VAL A 7 11.68 0.68 5.03
CA VAL A 7 11.81 1.76 4.06
C VAL A 7 12.47 2.96 4.72
N VAL A 8 13.32 3.68 4.00
CA VAL A 8 13.80 5.00 4.43
C VAL A 8 12.82 6.05 3.92
N VAL A 9 12.28 6.83 4.84
CA VAL A 9 11.39 7.96 4.57
C VAL A 9 12.18 9.25 4.72
N ASN A 10 12.12 10.13 3.72
CA ASN A 10 12.72 11.46 3.81
C ASN A 10 11.88 12.43 4.68
N ALA A 11 11.74 12.06 5.95
CA ALA A 11 11.09 12.81 7.01
C ALA A 11 11.80 12.51 8.33
N ASP A 12 11.73 13.42 9.30
CA ASP A 12 12.28 13.16 10.63
C ASP A 12 11.38 12.18 11.42
N ALA A 13 11.94 11.58 12.48
CA ALA A 13 11.24 10.55 13.25
C ALA A 13 9.98 11.10 13.93
N GLN A 14 9.94 12.39 14.27
CA GLN A 14 8.78 13.02 14.88
C GLN A 14 7.63 13.15 13.88
N GLN A 15 7.91 13.52 12.64
CA GLN A 15 6.92 13.55 11.56
C GLN A 15 6.35 12.16 11.29
N VAL A 16 7.21 11.13 11.22
CA VAL A 16 6.76 9.74 11.07
C VAL A 16 5.91 9.30 12.25
N TRP A 17 6.34 9.60 13.48
CA TRP A 17 5.57 9.29 14.69
C TRP A 17 4.18 9.93 14.66
N THR A 18 4.09 11.19 14.24
CA THR A 18 2.81 11.89 14.11
C THR A 18 1.87 11.19 13.12
N MET A 19 2.40 10.68 12.00
CA MET A 19 1.63 9.89 11.03
C MET A 19 1.11 8.54 11.58
N LEU A 20 1.77 7.98 12.60
CA LEU A 20 1.35 6.73 13.26
C LEU A 20 0.34 6.96 14.39
N ARG A 21 0.28 8.18 14.95
CA ARG A 21 -0.48 8.48 16.18
C ARG A 21 -1.65 9.44 16.00
N GLU A 22 -1.79 10.10 14.86
CA GLU A 22 -2.97 10.91 14.56
C GLU A 22 -3.94 10.15 13.64
N PRO A 23 -5.16 9.76 14.08
CA PRO A 23 -6.05 8.91 13.28
C PRO A 23 -6.36 9.46 11.89
N SER A 24 -6.52 10.79 11.77
CA SER A 24 -6.77 11.46 10.50
C SER A 24 -5.58 11.38 9.54
N LEU A 25 -4.36 11.33 10.07
CA LEU A 25 -3.13 11.15 9.30
C LEU A 25 -2.88 9.68 8.99
N VAL A 26 -3.21 8.76 9.90
CA VAL A 26 -3.19 7.32 9.62
C VAL A 26 -4.06 7.00 8.41
N ALA A 27 -5.25 7.61 8.31
CA ALA A 27 -6.13 7.46 7.15
C ALA A 27 -5.52 7.98 5.83
N GLN A 28 -4.50 8.83 5.86
CA GLN A 28 -3.81 9.31 4.65
C GLN A 28 -2.81 8.30 4.09
N TRP A 29 -2.55 7.17 4.75
CA TRP A 29 -1.61 6.17 4.23
C TRP A 29 -1.96 4.72 4.54
N HIS A 30 -2.74 4.44 5.58
CA HIS A 30 -3.19 3.09 5.90
C HIS A 30 -4.44 2.74 5.09
N GLY A 31 -4.58 1.46 4.75
CA GLY A 31 -5.76 0.91 4.09
C GLY A 31 -6.14 1.62 2.79
N TRP A 32 -7.44 1.54 2.49
CA TRP A 32 -8.14 2.14 1.36
C TRP A 32 -9.54 2.59 1.81
N GLU A 33 -10.16 3.46 1.03
CA GLU A 33 -11.53 3.93 1.23
C GLU A 33 -12.51 2.76 1.29
N ALA A 34 -13.03 2.55 2.49
CA ALA A 34 -14.08 1.61 2.83
C ALA A 34 -14.84 2.17 4.04
N ASP A 35 -16.10 1.74 4.23
CA ASP A 35 -16.96 2.23 5.31
C ASP A 35 -16.40 1.89 6.72
N ASP A 36 -15.61 0.83 6.81
CA ASP A 36 -15.01 0.29 8.03
C ASP A 36 -13.56 0.75 8.28
N LEU A 37 -12.95 1.53 7.38
CA LEU A 37 -11.55 1.97 7.50
C LEU A 37 -11.26 2.67 8.85
N ALA A 38 -12.19 3.49 9.32
CA ALA A 38 -12.01 4.20 10.60
C ALA A 38 -11.99 3.24 11.79
N ASP A 39 -12.82 2.19 11.77
CA ASP A 39 -12.85 1.16 12.81
C ASP A 39 -11.60 0.27 12.72
N GLU A 40 -11.16 -0.08 11.51
CA GLU A 40 -9.89 -0.80 11.28
C GLU A 40 -8.69 -0.04 11.85
N ILE A 41 -8.56 1.26 11.51
CA ILE A 41 -7.48 2.12 12.05
C ILE A 41 -7.51 2.13 13.57
N LYS A 42 -8.70 2.27 14.17
CA LYS A 42 -8.86 2.26 15.62
C LYS A 42 -8.44 0.93 16.23
N GLN A 43 -8.81 -0.19 15.62
CA GLN A 43 -8.45 -1.52 16.09
C GLN A 43 -6.95 -1.76 16.01
N ILE A 44 -6.29 -1.38 14.91
CA ILE A 44 -4.86 -1.66 14.70
C ILE A 44 -3.98 -0.72 15.55
N TYR A 45 -4.23 0.59 15.51
CA TYR A 45 -3.29 1.60 16.04
C TYR A 45 -3.73 2.23 17.37
N PHE A 46 -4.97 2.04 17.81
CA PHE A 46 -5.52 2.76 18.97
C PHE A 46 -6.29 1.87 19.95
N ASN A 47 -6.16 0.55 19.82
CA ASN A 47 -6.72 -0.39 20.78
C ASN A 47 -5.89 -0.38 22.09
N THR A 48 -6.49 -0.89 23.17
CA THR A 48 -5.91 -0.88 24.52
C THR A 48 -4.63 -1.70 24.68
N ASP A 49 -4.37 -2.62 23.76
CA ASP A 49 -3.18 -3.48 23.72
C ASP A 49 -2.04 -2.91 22.88
N VAL A 50 -2.24 -1.75 22.25
CA VAL A 50 -1.18 -0.99 21.56
C VAL A 50 -0.21 -0.42 22.59
N VAL A 51 1.09 -0.60 22.34
CA VAL A 51 2.15 -0.16 23.26
C VAL A 51 3.11 0.81 22.55
N GLU A 52 3.23 2.01 23.10
CA GLU A 52 4.20 3.01 22.66
C GLU A 52 5.53 2.86 23.41
N GLY A 53 6.64 2.94 22.68
CA GLY A 53 7.97 3.02 23.25
C GLY A 53 8.16 4.33 24.03
N PRO A 54 8.94 4.33 25.13
CA PRO A 54 9.07 5.49 26.02
C PRO A 54 9.71 6.73 25.37
N ASP A 55 10.39 6.55 24.24
CA ASP A 55 11.07 7.60 23.48
C ASP A 55 10.39 7.92 22.14
N HIS A 56 9.19 7.38 21.91
CA HIS A 56 8.43 7.56 20.67
C HIS A 56 9.19 7.08 19.42
N THR A 57 10.03 6.06 19.57
CA THR A 57 10.74 5.41 18.46
C THR A 57 10.22 4.02 18.14
N SER A 58 9.27 3.49 18.92
CA SER A 58 8.64 2.20 18.63
C SER A 58 7.15 2.18 18.95
N LEU A 59 6.39 1.43 18.17
CA LEU A 59 4.95 1.23 18.35
C LEU A 59 4.62 -0.23 18.09
N THR A 60 4.21 -0.96 19.13
CA THR A 60 3.61 -2.29 18.98
C THR A 60 2.12 -2.12 18.72
N VAL A 61 1.68 -2.48 17.52
CA VAL A 61 0.26 -2.39 17.12
C VAL A 61 -0.53 -3.61 17.61
N ASN A 62 -1.86 -3.52 17.57
CA ASN A 62 -2.71 -4.69 17.81
C ASN A 62 -2.33 -5.81 16.82
N GLY A 63 -2.24 -7.03 17.33
CA GLY A 63 -1.65 -8.17 16.60
C GLY A 63 -0.17 -8.39 16.88
N GLY A 64 0.52 -7.46 17.55
CA GLY A 64 1.87 -7.65 18.09
C GLY A 64 3.03 -7.28 17.15
N ASP A 65 2.74 -6.82 15.93
CA ASP A 65 3.77 -6.29 15.03
C ASP A 65 4.34 -4.98 15.57
N ILE A 66 5.63 -4.74 15.32
CA ILE A 66 6.35 -3.61 15.91
C ILE A 66 6.87 -2.71 14.81
N PHE A 67 6.44 -1.45 14.82
CA PHE A 67 7.08 -0.36 14.10
C PHE A 67 8.27 0.15 14.91
N GLU A 68 9.41 0.35 14.26
CA GLU A 68 10.59 0.99 14.83
C GLU A 68 11.07 2.11 13.91
N LEU A 69 11.44 3.24 14.52
CA LEU A 69 11.90 4.44 13.86
C LEU A 69 13.38 4.64 14.16
N HIS A 70 14.22 4.54 13.13
CA HIS A 70 15.66 4.72 13.25
C HIS A 70 16.10 5.95 12.44
N PRO A 71 16.49 7.05 13.10
CA PRO A 71 17.06 8.20 12.39
C PRO A 71 18.32 7.82 11.61
N VAL A 72 18.39 8.20 10.34
CA VAL A 72 19.51 7.93 9.43
C VAL A 72 19.85 9.19 8.62
N SER A 73 20.96 9.18 7.87
CA SER A 73 21.46 10.36 7.15
C SER A 73 20.52 10.91 6.05
N GLY A 74 19.43 10.22 5.71
CA GLY A 74 18.45 10.61 4.69
C GLY A 74 17.02 10.74 5.20
N GLY A 75 16.82 10.81 6.53
CA GLY A 75 15.51 10.85 7.17
C GLY A 75 15.40 9.78 8.24
N THR A 76 14.37 8.94 8.15
CA THR A 76 14.08 7.90 9.15
C THR A 76 13.86 6.56 8.45
N GLU A 77 14.60 5.53 8.84
CA GLU A 77 14.25 4.16 8.50
C GLU A 77 13.07 3.73 9.37
N VAL A 78 11.96 3.39 8.72
CA VAL A 78 10.80 2.77 9.35
C VAL A 78 10.90 1.28 9.12
N ARG A 79 11.05 0.52 10.19
CA ARG A 79 11.11 -0.94 10.18
C ARG A 79 9.83 -1.51 10.78
N ILE A 80 9.25 -2.51 10.14
CA ILE A 80 8.22 -3.36 10.73
C ILE A 80 8.82 -4.73 10.99
N THR A 81 8.76 -5.17 12.24
CA THR A 81 9.06 -6.53 12.65
C THR A 81 7.76 -7.25 12.95
N ARG A 82 7.49 -8.29 12.16
CA ARG A 82 6.32 -9.16 12.30
C ARG A 82 6.40 -9.96 13.60
N VAL A 83 5.29 -10.11 14.31
CA VAL A 83 5.20 -11.05 15.44
C VAL A 83 5.50 -12.48 14.96
N ALA A 84 5.99 -13.33 15.86
CA ALA A 84 6.18 -14.73 15.53
C ALA A 84 4.84 -15.36 15.10
N LEU A 85 4.87 -16.03 13.95
CA LEU A 85 3.72 -16.74 13.41
C LEU A 85 3.22 -17.78 14.42
N ASP A 86 1.98 -17.63 14.84
CA ASP A 86 1.24 -18.67 15.54
C ASP A 86 0.63 -19.62 14.51
N HIS A 87 1.21 -20.82 14.40
CA HIS A 87 0.77 -21.84 13.43
C HIS A 87 -0.60 -22.44 13.76
N ASP A 88 -1.08 -22.29 14.99
CA ASP A 88 -2.40 -22.75 15.41
C ASP A 88 -3.49 -21.68 15.19
N SER A 89 -3.10 -20.47 14.78
CA SER A 89 -4.01 -19.38 14.46
C SER A 89 -4.72 -19.61 13.12
N GLU A 90 -5.99 -19.22 13.03
CA GLU A 90 -6.74 -19.18 11.77
C GLU A 90 -6.12 -18.22 10.72
N TRP A 91 -5.26 -17.31 11.19
CA TRP A 91 -4.51 -16.35 10.40
C TRP A 91 -3.20 -16.90 9.85
N ALA A 92 -2.80 -18.13 10.22
CA ALA A 92 -1.52 -18.70 9.81
C ALA A 92 -1.37 -18.81 8.29
N ASP A 93 -2.44 -19.20 7.60
CA ASP A 93 -2.47 -19.28 6.13
C ASP A 93 -2.33 -17.92 5.44
N TRP A 94 -2.59 -16.83 6.16
CA TRP A 94 -2.61 -15.47 5.65
C TRP A 94 -1.32 -14.71 5.96
N ASP A 95 -0.34 -15.30 6.65
CA ASP A 95 0.85 -14.59 7.14
C ASP A 95 1.63 -13.86 6.04
N GLU A 96 1.78 -14.50 4.87
CA GLU A 96 2.46 -13.88 3.73
C GLU A 96 1.64 -12.72 3.15
N ASP A 97 0.32 -12.88 3.03
CA ASP A 97 -0.58 -11.80 2.59
C ASP A 97 -0.52 -10.59 3.54
N ILE A 98 -0.49 -10.83 4.85
CA ILE A 98 -0.38 -9.76 5.84
C ILE A 98 1.01 -9.12 5.77
N THR A 99 2.08 -9.89 5.58
CA THR A 99 3.43 -9.37 5.36
C THR A 99 3.47 -8.47 4.11
N GLN A 100 2.86 -8.90 3.00
CA GLN A 100 2.75 -8.09 1.78
C GLN A 100 1.88 -6.84 2.00
N GLY A 101 0.80 -6.94 2.79
CA GLY A 101 -0.02 -5.79 3.20
C GLY A 101 0.80 -4.73 3.95
N TRP A 102 1.64 -5.14 4.90
CA TRP A 102 2.53 -4.23 5.60
C TRP A 102 3.55 -3.54 4.68
N LEU A 103 4.09 -4.27 3.69
CA LEU A 103 4.99 -3.67 2.70
C LEU A 103 4.26 -2.58 1.89
N THR A 104 3.02 -2.85 1.46
CA THR A 104 2.15 -1.87 0.80
C THR A 104 1.98 -0.62 1.67
N PHE A 105 1.61 -0.81 2.93
CA PHE A 105 1.34 0.31 3.84
C PHE A 105 2.60 1.12 4.17
N LEU A 106 3.77 0.49 4.31
CA LEU A 106 5.05 1.20 4.45
C LEU A 106 5.34 2.11 3.25
N HIS A 107 5.12 1.62 2.03
CA HIS A 107 5.32 2.42 0.84
C HIS A 107 4.29 3.55 0.68
N GLN A 108 3.05 3.34 1.13
CA GLN A 108 2.02 4.39 1.20
C GLN A 108 2.38 5.45 2.24
N LEU A 109 2.86 5.06 3.43
CA LEU A 109 3.33 5.99 4.48
C LEU A 109 4.47 6.87 3.95
N ARG A 110 5.48 6.22 3.37
CA ARG A 110 6.60 6.92 2.75
C ARG A 110 6.12 7.90 1.69
N PHE A 111 5.21 7.48 0.81
CA PHE A 111 4.70 8.32 -0.26
C PHE A 111 3.91 9.52 0.27
N ALA A 112 3.02 9.31 1.24
CA ALA A 112 2.25 10.38 1.84
C ALA A 112 3.16 11.43 2.49
N LEU A 113 4.17 11.02 3.27
CA LEU A 113 5.12 11.94 3.89
C LEU A 113 5.99 12.69 2.88
N GLU A 114 6.53 11.99 1.87
CA GLU A 114 7.49 12.59 0.93
C GLU A 114 6.83 13.44 -0.16
N ARG A 115 5.58 13.15 -0.52
CA ARG A 115 4.90 13.79 -1.67
C ARG A 115 3.66 14.58 -1.30
N HIS A 116 2.93 14.18 -0.24
CA HIS A 116 1.63 14.75 0.11
C HIS A 116 1.45 14.95 1.63
N PRO A 117 2.38 15.62 2.34
CA PRO A 117 2.29 15.77 3.80
C PRO A 117 1.04 16.54 4.26
N HIS A 118 0.36 17.22 3.34
CA HIS A 118 -0.87 17.98 3.57
C HIS A 118 -1.98 17.67 2.56
N GLY A 119 -1.79 16.69 1.67
CA GLY A 119 -2.76 16.36 0.62
C GLY A 119 -3.90 15.49 1.15
N HIS A 120 -5.06 15.54 0.49
CA HIS A 120 -6.18 14.67 0.82
C HIS A 120 -6.18 13.44 -0.08
N ARG A 121 -5.85 12.27 0.51
CA ARG A 121 -5.83 11.00 -0.20
C ARG A 121 -7.24 10.46 -0.43
N ARG A 122 -7.50 10.06 -1.67
CA ARG A 122 -8.65 9.24 -2.08
C ARG A 122 -8.12 7.98 -2.74
N THR A 123 -8.76 6.84 -2.54
CA THR A 123 -8.29 5.57 -3.12
C THR A 123 -9.37 4.90 -3.94
N HIS A 124 -8.93 4.13 -4.92
CA HIS A 124 -9.74 3.10 -5.55
C HIS A 124 -9.05 1.76 -5.38
N PHE A 125 -9.78 0.79 -4.84
CA PHE A 125 -9.28 -0.54 -4.52
C PHE A 125 -9.97 -1.58 -5.39
N VAL A 126 -9.17 -2.41 -6.05
CA VAL A 126 -9.66 -3.47 -6.94
C VAL A 126 -9.02 -4.79 -6.58
N THR A 127 -9.83 -5.81 -6.36
CA THR A 127 -9.39 -7.21 -6.25
C THR A 127 -9.65 -7.95 -7.56
N LEU A 128 -8.65 -8.72 -7.98
CA LEU A 128 -8.63 -9.49 -9.21
C LEU A 128 -8.41 -10.97 -8.86
N PRO A 129 -9.23 -11.89 -9.39
CA PRO A 129 -9.00 -13.32 -9.17
C PRO A 129 -7.74 -13.78 -9.93
N GLY A 130 -7.05 -14.80 -9.41
CA GLY A 130 -5.78 -15.26 -9.98
C GLY A 130 -5.89 -15.98 -11.33
N LYS A 131 -7.11 -16.23 -11.80
CA LYS A 131 -7.36 -16.90 -13.09
C LYS A 131 -6.76 -16.10 -14.24
N GLY A 132 -5.88 -16.74 -15.01
CA GLY A 132 -5.26 -16.19 -16.21
C GLY A 132 -3.91 -15.49 -15.99
N GLY A 133 -3.29 -15.62 -14.82
CA GLY A 133 -1.93 -15.14 -14.56
C GLY A 133 -1.85 -13.79 -13.82
N PRO A 134 -0.63 -13.34 -13.49
CA PRO A 134 -0.39 -12.20 -12.61
C PRO A 134 -0.89 -10.88 -13.21
N ALA A 135 -1.52 -10.04 -12.38
CA ALA A 135 -2.05 -8.75 -12.84
C ALA A 135 -0.97 -7.79 -13.34
N ILE A 136 0.25 -7.88 -12.81
CA ILE A 136 1.41 -7.08 -13.26
C ILE A 136 1.63 -7.27 -14.76
N GLU A 137 1.66 -8.52 -15.24
CA GLU A 137 1.83 -8.81 -16.66
C GLU A 137 0.63 -8.38 -17.49
N LYS A 138 -0.59 -8.68 -17.01
CA LYS A 138 -1.83 -8.31 -17.73
C LYS A 138 -2.00 -6.80 -17.89
N LEU A 139 -1.50 -6.01 -16.96
CA LEU A 139 -1.54 -4.55 -17.01
C LEU A 139 -0.42 -3.95 -17.88
N GLY A 140 0.50 -4.77 -18.40
CA GLY A 140 1.64 -4.32 -19.19
C GLY A 140 2.78 -3.75 -18.34
N LEU A 141 2.94 -4.24 -17.10
CA LEU A 141 3.92 -3.74 -16.13
C LEU A 141 5.16 -4.66 -15.97
N GLY A 142 5.30 -5.71 -16.78
CA GLY A 142 6.41 -6.67 -16.69
C GLY A 142 7.78 -6.04 -17.00
N ASP A 143 7.83 -5.12 -17.98
CA ASP A 143 9.08 -4.53 -18.50
C ASP A 143 9.37 -3.12 -17.95
N LEU A 144 8.95 -2.84 -16.72
CA LEU A 144 9.21 -1.54 -16.08
C LEU A 144 10.71 -1.30 -15.83
N PRO A 145 11.18 -0.04 -15.98
CA PRO A 145 12.58 0.31 -15.75
C PRO A 145 12.97 0.15 -14.26
N PRO A 146 14.26 0.32 -13.93
CA PRO A 146 14.72 0.33 -12.55
C PRO A 146 13.97 1.32 -11.64
N VAL A 147 13.96 1.03 -10.34
CA VAL A 147 13.36 1.91 -9.31
C VAL A 147 14.00 3.30 -9.38
N GLY A 148 13.17 4.34 -9.36
CA GLY A 148 13.55 5.74 -9.46
C GLY A 148 13.61 6.28 -10.90
N GLU A 149 13.62 5.42 -11.91
CA GLU A 149 13.59 5.83 -13.31
C GLU A 149 12.18 6.16 -13.80
N GLU A 150 12.11 6.98 -14.84
CA GLU A 150 10.86 7.42 -15.47
C GLU A 150 10.29 6.34 -16.39
N TYR A 151 8.96 6.25 -16.42
CA TYR A 151 8.23 5.39 -17.34
C TYR A 151 7.09 6.17 -18.00
N SER A 152 6.64 5.67 -19.15
CA SER A 152 5.43 6.11 -19.83
C SER A 152 4.86 4.94 -20.63
N LEU A 153 3.62 4.53 -20.34
CA LEU A 153 2.99 3.38 -20.98
C LEU A 153 1.46 3.54 -21.04
N THR A 154 0.80 2.62 -21.73
CA THR A 154 -0.66 2.49 -21.70
C THR A 154 -1.02 1.20 -20.96
N LEU A 155 -1.76 1.32 -19.86
CA LEU A 155 -2.27 0.18 -19.12
C LEU A 155 -3.29 -0.59 -19.98
N ALA A 156 -3.51 -1.85 -19.62
CA ALA A 156 -4.60 -2.63 -20.23
C ALA A 156 -6.01 -2.07 -19.94
N THR A 157 -6.14 -1.19 -18.95
CA THR A 157 -7.36 -0.37 -18.74
C THR A 157 -7.60 0.66 -19.85
N GLY A 158 -6.63 0.85 -20.76
CA GLY A 158 -6.62 1.89 -21.78
C GLY A 158 -6.04 3.22 -21.30
N GLU A 159 -5.76 3.35 -20.00
CA GLU A 159 -5.21 4.58 -19.42
C GLU A 159 -3.75 4.79 -19.82
N LYS A 160 -3.40 6.00 -20.27
CA LYS A 160 -2.01 6.42 -20.46
C LYS A 160 -1.47 6.97 -19.16
N ILE A 161 -0.46 6.31 -18.60
CA ILE A 161 0.17 6.69 -17.35
C ILE A 161 1.66 6.97 -17.55
N SER A 162 2.18 7.91 -16.78
CA SER A 162 3.60 8.23 -16.70
C SER A 162 3.96 8.70 -15.30
N GLY A 163 5.23 8.54 -14.95
CA GLY A 163 5.76 8.86 -13.63
C GLY A 163 7.08 8.16 -13.41
N LYS A 164 7.36 7.76 -12.17
CA LYS A 164 8.56 7.01 -11.80
C LYS A 164 8.21 5.69 -11.15
N VAL A 165 9.08 4.70 -11.33
CA VAL A 165 8.96 3.44 -10.58
C VAL A 165 9.29 3.72 -9.11
N TRP A 166 8.30 3.60 -8.23
CA TRP A 166 8.40 3.95 -6.80
C TRP A 166 9.10 2.84 -6.02
N PHE A 167 8.69 1.60 -6.24
CA PHE A 167 9.35 0.41 -5.71
C PHE A 167 9.02 -0.83 -6.54
N LYS A 168 9.86 -1.86 -6.42
CA LYS A 168 9.62 -3.20 -6.94
C LYS A 168 9.98 -4.20 -5.85
N SER A 169 9.12 -5.19 -5.63
CA SER A 169 9.41 -6.38 -4.84
C SER A 169 9.16 -7.62 -5.71
N ARG A 170 9.30 -8.82 -5.13
CA ARG A 170 8.96 -10.06 -5.83
C ARG A 170 7.48 -10.12 -6.20
N HIS A 171 6.61 -9.56 -5.35
CA HIS A 171 5.15 -9.72 -5.45
C HIS A 171 4.43 -8.41 -5.74
N GLN A 172 5.13 -7.28 -5.77
CA GLN A 172 4.49 -5.98 -5.87
C GLN A 172 5.30 -5.00 -6.71
N VAL A 173 4.57 -4.09 -7.35
CA VAL A 173 5.15 -2.89 -7.95
C VAL A 173 4.36 -1.67 -7.51
N GLY A 174 5.08 -0.59 -7.21
CA GLY A 174 4.52 0.73 -6.99
C GLY A 174 5.02 1.70 -8.05
N LEU A 175 4.12 2.51 -8.57
CA LEU A 175 4.39 3.54 -9.59
C LEU A 175 3.86 4.88 -9.11
N THR A 176 4.67 5.93 -9.20
CA THR A 176 4.11 7.28 -9.16
C THR A 176 3.37 7.53 -10.47
N VAL A 177 2.25 8.25 -10.42
CA VAL A 177 1.40 8.51 -11.59
C VAL A 177 1.07 10.01 -11.63
N HIS A 178 1.61 10.73 -12.62
CA HIS A 178 1.43 12.19 -12.73
C HIS A 178 -0.04 12.61 -12.80
N SER A 179 -0.89 11.84 -13.49
CA SER A 179 -2.32 12.16 -13.65
C SER A 179 -3.17 11.89 -12.41
N TYR A 180 -2.62 11.27 -11.36
CA TYR A 180 -3.37 10.87 -10.17
C TYR A 180 -3.37 11.93 -9.06
N ALA A 181 -2.81 13.11 -9.28
CA ALA A 181 -2.88 14.22 -8.34
C ALA A 181 -3.06 15.57 -9.07
N GLU A 182 -3.73 16.53 -8.43
CA GLU A 182 -3.81 17.90 -8.95
C GLU A 182 -2.42 18.59 -8.89
N HIS A 183 -1.65 18.29 -7.85
CA HIS A 183 -0.28 18.74 -7.66
C HIS A 183 0.62 17.56 -7.26
N GLY A 184 1.71 17.34 -7.99
CA GLY A 184 2.61 16.20 -7.75
C GLY A 184 2.16 14.94 -8.48
N ASP A 185 2.32 13.79 -7.84
CA ASP A 185 1.98 12.48 -8.41
C ASP A 185 0.99 11.76 -7.48
N GLY A 186 0.12 10.88 -7.98
CA GLY A 186 -0.48 9.84 -7.16
C GLY A 186 0.37 8.57 -7.11
N LEU A 187 -0.17 7.51 -6.51
CA LEU A 187 0.51 6.24 -6.34
C LEU A 187 -0.39 5.08 -6.80
N LEU A 188 0.08 4.29 -7.76
CA LEU A 188 -0.52 3.03 -8.16
C LEU A 188 0.30 1.87 -7.60
N ILE A 189 -0.33 0.99 -6.83
CA ILE A 189 0.28 -0.26 -6.36
C ILE A 189 -0.47 -1.43 -6.98
N VAL A 190 0.27 -2.37 -7.56
CA VAL A 190 -0.23 -3.67 -7.99
C VAL A 190 0.52 -4.74 -7.21
N ALA A 191 -0.21 -5.53 -6.43
CA ALA A 191 0.35 -6.56 -5.57
C ALA A 191 -0.31 -7.91 -5.86
N GLU A 192 0.52 -8.94 -6.00
CA GLU A 192 0.09 -10.31 -6.12
C GLU A 192 -0.39 -10.86 -4.77
N GLN A 193 -1.42 -11.68 -4.84
CA GLN A 193 -2.00 -12.38 -3.72
C GLN A 193 -1.73 -13.87 -3.93
N LEU A 194 -0.98 -14.49 -3.03
CA LEU A 194 -0.51 -15.87 -3.27
C LEU A 194 -1.65 -16.89 -3.18
N PRO A 195 -1.53 -18.05 -3.84
CA PRO A 195 -2.44 -19.16 -3.64
C PRO A 195 -2.53 -19.60 -2.18
N ILE A 196 -3.77 -19.74 -1.68
CA ILE A 196 -4.09 -20.39 -0.40
C ILE A 196 -4.96 -21.60 -0.75
N PRO A 197 -4.50 -22.86 -0.55
CA PRO A 197 -5.08 -24.04 -1.19
C PRO A 197 -6.60 -24.17 -1.12
N GLU A 198 -7.20 -23.88 0.04
CA GLU A 198 -8.65 -24.05 0.24
C GLU A 198 -9.44 -22.74 0.24
N LYS A 199 -8.76 -21.60 0.40
CA LYS A 199 -9.40 -20.27 0.55
C LYS A 199 -9.30 -19.44 -0.72
N ARG A 200 -8.16 -19.51 -1.42
CA ARG A 200 -7.86 -18.78 -2.65
C ARG A 200 -6.90 -19.62 -3.52
N PRO A 201 -7.35 -20.76 -4.08
CA PRO A 201 -6.48 -21.75 -4.73
C PRO A 201 -5.70 -21.21 -5.94
N ASP A 202 -6.28 -20.25 -6.65
CA ASP A 202 -5.65 -19.65 -7.83
C ASP A 202 -4.82 -18.40 -7.49
N GLY A 203 -4.77 -17.99 -6.22
CA GLY A 203 -4.25 -16.69 -5.83
C GLY A 203 -5.12 -15.54 -6.34
N GLY A 204 -4.51 -14.37 -6.50
CA GLY A 204 -5.18 -13.16 -6.96
C GLY A 204 -4.21 -12.01 -7.17
N SER A 205 -4.78 -10.82 -7.29
CA SER A 205 -4.02 -9.58 -7.19
C SER A 205 -4.91 -8.50 -6.59
N MET A 206 -4.26 -7.53 -5.95
CA MET A 206 -4.89 -6.29 -5.52
C MET A 206 -4.27 -5.12 -6.26
N VAL A 207 -5.10 -4.14 -6.59
CA VAL A 207 -4.68 -2.86 -7.15
C VAL A 207 -5.17 -1.77 -6.23
N ILE A 208 -4.29 -0.85 -5.86
CA ILE A 208 -4.62 0.36 -5.10
C ILE A 208 -4.17 1.56 -5.92
N ALA A 209 -5.13 2.33 -6.43
CA ALA A 209 -4.88 3.65 -7.01
C ALA A 209 -5.14 4.71 -5.93
N SER A 210 -4.07 5.29 -5.38
CA SER A 210 -4.11 6.43 -4.46
C SER A 210 -3.98 7.74 -5.24
N THR A 211 -4.98 8.58 -5.13
CA THR A 211 -5.10 9.88 -5.77
C THR A 211 -5.12 11.00 -4.73
N TYR A 212 -4.70 12.20 -5.11
CA TYR A 212 -4.57 13.32 -4.18
C TYR A 212 -5.21 14.58 -4.76
N ASP A 213 -6.15 15.14 -4.01
CA ASP A 213 -6.81 16.42 -4.30
C ASP A 213 -7.50 16.52 -5.67
N LEU A 214 -7.73 15.39 -6.36
CA LEU A 214 -8.40 15.37 -7.65
C LEU A 214 -9.87 15.81 -7.57
N GLY A 215 -10.31 16.54 -8.60
CA GLY A 215 -11.73 16.83 -8.82
C GLY A 215 -12.56 15.56 -9.02
N ALA A 216 -13.83 15.62 -8.60
CA ALA A 216 -14.74 14.47 -8.58
C ALA A 216 -14.91 13.77 -9.94
N HIS A 217 -14.87 14.52 -11.05
CA HIS A 217 -14.98 13.96 -12.40
C HIS A 217 -13.78 13.08 -12.73
N THR A 218 -12.56 13.59 -12.57
CA THR A 218 -11.33 12.84 -12.85
C THR A 218 -11.22 11.61 -11.97
N LEU A 219 -11.59 11.72 -10.68
CA LEU A 219 -11.64 10.57 -9.78
C LEU A 219 -12.63 9.51 -10.27
N ALA A 220 -13.81 9.91 -10.73
CA ALA A 220 -14.82 8.98 -11.26
C ALA A 220 -14.38 8.31 -12.56
N ASP A 221 -13.68 9.02 -13.44
CA ASP A 221 -13.13 8.47 -14.69
C ASP A 221 -12.10 7.37 -14.39
N ILE A 222 -11.15 7.64 -13.48
CA ILE A 222 -10.13 6.66 -13.07
C ILE A 222 -10.81 5.41 -12.52
N ARG A 223 -11.77 5.58 -11.60
CA ARG A 223 -12.53 4.45 -11.01
C ARG A 223 -13.25 3.65 -12.08
N SER A 224 -13.96 4.32 -12.98
CA SER A 224 -14.70 3.66 -14.06
C SER A 224 -13.78 2.87 -15.00
N SER A 225 -12.60 3.39 -15.34
CA SER A 225 -11.61 2.68 -16.16
C SER A 225 -11.15 1.37 -15.51
N TRP A 226 -10.88 1.39 -14.21
CA TRP A 226 -10.48 0.20 -13.45
C TRP A 226 -11.63 -0.81 -13.29
N ASP A 227 -12.82 -0.33 -12.93
CA ASP A 227 -14.02 -1.17 -12.77
C ASP A 227 -14.43 -1.84 -14.09
N ASN A 228 -14.44 -1.09 -15.20
CA ASN A 228 -14.76 -1.61 -16.52
C ASN A 228 -13.74 -2.66 -16.96
N TRP A 229 -12.44 -2.39 -16.79
CA TRP A 229 -11.40 -3.34 -17.13
C TRP A 229 -11.53 -4.64 -16.32
N LYS A 230 -11.83 -4.55 -15.02
CA LYS A 230 -12.12 -5.73 -14.20
C LYS A 230 -13.32 -6.50 -14.75
N ALA A 231 -14.44 -5.82 -15.00
CA ALA A 231 -15.66 -6.45 -15.50
C ALA A 231 -15.45 -7.18 -16.84
N GLU A 232 -14.70 -6.57 -17.76
CA GLU A 232 -14.39 -7.14 -19.08
C GLU A 232 -13.48 -8.37 -19.03
N ASN A 233 -12.51 -8.38 -18.10
CA ASN A 233 -11.48 -9.42 -18.04
C ASN A 233 -11.77 -10.54 -17.04
N TYR A 234 -12.62 -10.28 -16.05
CA TYR A 234 -12.85 -11.18 -14.92
C TYR A 234 -14.32 -11.39 -14.58
N GLY A 235 -15.24 -10.65 -15.20
CA GLY A 235 -16.65 -10.64 -14.87
C GLY A 235 -17.01 -9.68 -13.74
N SER A 236 -18.31 -9.56 -13.49
CA SER A 236 -18.90 -8.77 -12.38
C SER A 236 -18.70 -9.44 -11.03
#